data_AF-A0A3P9PYI7-F1
#
_entry.id   AF-A0A3P9PYI7-F1
#
_cell.length_a   1.000
_cell.length_b   1.000
_cell.length_c   1.000
_cell.angle_alpha   90.00
_cell.angle_beta   90.00
_cell.angle_gamma   90.00
#
_symmetry.space_group_name_H-M   'P 1'
#
loop_
_entity.id
_entity.type
_entity.pdbx_description
1 polymer ?
#
loop_
_entity_poly.entity_id
_entity_poly.type
_entity_poly.pdbx_seq_one_letter_code
_entity_poly.pdbx_strand_id
1 'polypeptide(L)'
;MEQEQVEWDDVNKLLQHHGFKPVFFADPVENRNLTDLVLLDKKSANELRMTLRMMLMDSERRQTLIQEVVKSNNQLKEEVQKHMSHAAQQSQRAAELQGLLDEVKSRVQHLEERCLGKAAQQLQKENKEAKMVVSLEEETAQLRKKLYLTVKEEEQRLTRQSRLQQSKHLDQATKRTSASTHQDQQKEGSSRIQELEEEVQRLKTELDTRCFVVISCLSTLCSNFSALQLLTEINTLVINPRLQQYQRWPRESEEAEFQVVLPTLEQWSQQLLMFRDLQSRLNKLSATLMPLHPCDADAKTLKVEDMMLLVEALLENASSDDKQLRSPTRYTLASMVAHFQKLFDVPSLSGVYPRMNEVYTRLGEMTNTMRNLQNVLDLGDFEKFTSVVHVSRKASLTFPWDVRHIIIKVKQHDEFFPAFHNLVTEILKLLGVSHLDDILPALQSLKQTAQ
;
A
#
# COMPACT_ATOMS: atom_id res chain seq x y z
N MET A 1 -15.67 47.21 -62.12
CA MET A 1 -14.51 46.36 -62.48
C MET A 1 -13.31 46.65 -61.60
N GLU A 2 -12.87 47.91 -61.44
CA GLU A 2 -11.68 48.23 -60.60
C GLU A 2 -11.76 47.70 -59.16
N GLN A 3 -12.92 47.82 -58.50
CA GLN A 3 -13.10 47.30 -57.14
C GLN A 3 -13.01 45.76 -57.05
N GLU A 4 -13.52 45.03 -58.04
CA GLU A 4 -13.42 43.56 -58.07
C GLU A 4 -11.98 43.11 -58.33
N GLN A 5 -11.23 43.88 -59.14
CA GLN A 5 -9.84 43.60 -59.42
C GLN A 5 -8.97 43.73 -58.17
N VAL A 6 -9.16 44.80 -57.37
CA VAL A 6 -8.48 44.97 -56.09
C VAL A 6 -8.79 43.82 -55.12
N GLU A 7 -10.06 43.41 -55.02
CA GLU A 7 -10.42 42.36 -54.08
C GLU A 7 -9.91 40.96 -54.50
N TRP A 8 -9.75 40.71 -55.81
CA TRP A 8 -9.08 39.52 -56.35
C TRP A 8 -7.56 39.59 -56.20
N ASP A 9 -6.95 40.77 -56.32
CA ASP A 9 -5.52 40.97 -56.08
C ASP A 9 -5.14 40.60 -54.64
N ASP A 10 -6.00 40.91 -53.66
CA ASP A 10 -5.80 40.50 -52.28
C ASP A 10 -5.88 38.98 -52.09
N VAL A 11 -6.83 38.31 -52.76
CA VAL A 11 -6.91 36.83 -52.74
C VAL A 11 -5.71 36.21 -53.45
N ASN A 12 -5.24 36.81 -54.54
CA ASN A 12 -4.08 36.37 -55.29
C ASN A 12 -2.79 36.48 -54.48
N LYS A 13 -2.63 37.53 -53.66
CA LYS A 13 -1.51 37.63 -52.71
C LYS A 13 -1.52 36.45 -51.72
N LEU A 14 -2.69 36.11 -51.16
CA LEU A 14 -2.82 34.93 -50.28
C LEU A 14 -2.50 33.63 -51.04
N LEU A 15 -3.08 33.44 -52.23
CA LEU A 15 -2.82 32.26 -53.05
C LEU A 15 -1.34 32.09 -53.35
N GLN A 16 -0.65 33.17 -53.73
CA GLN A 16 0.79 33.17 -54.00
C GLN A 16 1.61 32.89 -52.74
N HIS A 17 1.23 33.43 -51.58
CA HIS A 17 1.88 33.11 -50.30
C HIS A 17 1.82 31.61 -49.98
N HIS A 18 0.74 30.93 -50.39
CA HIS A 18 0.57 29.49 -50.28
C HIS A 18 1.08 28.70 -51.50
N GLY A 19 1.74 29.35 -52.48
CA GLY A 19 2.35 28.70 -53.65
C GLY A 19 1.38 28.39 -54.80
N PHE A 20 0.15 28.89 -54.76
CA PHE A 20 -0.83 28.74 -55.83
C PHE A 20 -0.68 29.82 -56.91
N LYS A 21 -1.15 29.52 -58.13
CA LYS A 21 -1.17 30.47 -59.24
C LYS A 21 -2.26 31.53 -59.03
N PRO A 22 -1.99 32.82 -59.35
CA PRO A 22 -3.00 33.87 -59.29
C PRO A 22 -4.11 33.67 -60.34
N VAL A 23 -5.30 34.10 -59.99
CA VAL A 23 -6.49 34.16 -60.85
C VAL A 23 -6.50 35.49 -61.58
N PHE A 24 -6.59 35.46 -62.90
CA PHE A 24 -6.65 36.66 -63.73
C PHE A 24 -8.02 36.81 -64.39
N PHE A 25 -8.46 38.06 -64.55
CA PHE A 25 -9.55 38.37 -65.45
C PHE A 25 -9.08 38.20 -66.89
N ALA A 26 -9.84 37.47 -67.67
CA ALA A 26 -9.52 37.26 -69.07
C ALA A 26 -10.00 38.45 -69.92
N ASP A 27 -9.15 38.91 -70.83
CA ASP A 27 -9.56 39.82 -71.90
C ASP A 27 -10.41 39.04 -72.93
N PRO A 28 -11.67 39.46 -73.20
CA PRO A 28 -12.54 38.84 -74.20
C PRO A 28 -11.95 38.85 -75.62
N VAL A 29 -10.99 39.72 -75.92
CA VAL A 29 -10.44 39.92 -77.26
C VAL A 29 -9.18 39.07 -77.51
N GLU A 30 -8.41 38.76 -76.45
CA GLU A 30 -7.15 38.00 -76.57
C GLU A 30 -7.32 36.49 -76.43
N ASN A 31 -8.40 36.02 -75.79
CA ASN A 31 -8.60 34.60 -75.49
C ASN A 31 -9.44 33.87 -76.55
N ARG A 32 -8.77 33.07 -77.40
CA ARG A 32 -9.44 32.25 -78.44
C ARG A 32 -9.98 30.91 -77.95
N ASN A 33 -9.54 30.43 -76.78
CA ASN A 33 -9.91 29.12 -76.24
C ASN A 33 -10.93 29.25 -75.10
N LEU A 34 -12.21 29.30 -75.44
CA LEU A 34 -13.34 29.43 -74.50
C LEU A 34 -13.41 28.31 -73.45
N THR A 35 -12.72 27.18 -73.65
CA THR A 35 -12.70 26.03 -72.74
C THR A 35 -11.91 26.27 -71.46
N ASP A 36 -11.00 27.25 -71.44
CA ASP A 36 -10.15 27.55 -70.28
C ASP A 36 -10.69 28.73 -69.45
N LEU A 37 -11.82 29.31 -69.85
CA LEU A 37 -12.46 30.43 -69.16
C LEU A 37 -13.67 29.98 -68.36
N VAL A 38 -13.76 30.47 -67.12
CA VAL A 38 -14.93 30.28 -66.26
C VAL A 38 -15.66 31.62 -66.16
N LEU A 39 -16.86 31.69 -66.74
CA LEU A 39 -17.73 32.85 -66.58
C LEU A 39 -18.45 32.74 -65.24
N LEU A 40 -18.18 33.68 -64.35
CA LEU A 40 -18.84 33.77 -63.04
C LEU A 40 -19.67 35.04 -62.99
N ASP A 41 -20.89 34.94 -62.48
CA ASP A 41 -21.64 36.11 -62.08
C ASP A 41 -21.02 36.70 -60.80
N LYS A 42 -21.33 37.97 -60.55
CA LYS A 42 -20.76 38.73 -59.42
C LYS A 42 -21.00 38.05 -58.07
N LYS A 43 -22.14 37.39 -57.88
CA LYS A 43 -22.47 36.72 -56.63
C LYS A 43 -21.60 35.48 -56.42
N SER A 44 -21.52 34.59 -57.41
CA SER A 44 -20.67 33.40 -57.32
C SER A 44 -19.17 33.74 -57.23
N ALA A 45 -18.70 34.79 -57.90
CA ALA A 45 -17.32 35.26 -57.77
C ALA A 45 -17.00 35.76 -56.35
N ASN A 46 -17.94 36.43 -55.69
CA ASN A 46 -17.77 36.88 -54.30
C ASN A 46 -17.77 35.70 -53.31
N GLU A 47 -18.70 34.76 -53.48
CA GLU A 47 -18.77 33.53 -52.66
C GLU A 47 -17.48 32.71 -52.79
N LEU A 48 -16.97 32.54 -54.02
CA LEU A 48 -15.74 31.79 -54.27
C LEU A 48 -14.52 32.45 -53.60
N ARG A 49 -14.41 33.78 -53.67
CA ARG A 49 -13.34 34.51 -52.96
C ARG A 49 -13.44 34.36 -51.44
N MET A 50 -14.64 34.46 -50.88
CA MET A 50 -14.85 34.27 -49.44
C MET A 50 -14.41 32.87 -49.02
N THR A 51 -14.83 31.84 -49.77
CA THR A 51 -14.45 30.45 -49.52
C THR A 51 -12.94 30.24 -49.63
N LEU A 52 -12.29 30.77 -50.68
CA LEU A 52 -10.83 30.70 -50.82
C LEU A 52 -10.11 31.37 -49.65
N ARG A 53 -10.53 32.57 -49.23
CA ARG A 53 -9.94 33.26 -48.06
C ARG A 53 -10.09 32.42 -46.80
N MET A 54 -11.28 31.88 -46.53
CA MET A 54 -11.50 31.03 -45.36
C MET A 54 -10.64 29.76 -45.41
N MET A 55 -10.55 29.09 -46.55
CA MET A 55 -9.76 27.86 -46.70
C MET A 55 -8.25 28.12 -46.54
N LEU A 56 -7.73 29.22 -47.10
CA LEU A 56 -6.31 29.57 -46.99
C LEU A 56 -5.94 29.94 -45.54
N MET A 57 -6.76 30.77 -44.89
CA MET A 57 -6.58 31.12 -43.47
C MET A 57 -6.68 29.89 -42.56
N ASP A 58 -7.63 28.99 -42.82
CA ASP A 58 -7.76 27.77 -42.05
C ASP A 58 -6.60 26.80 -42.28
N SER A 59 -6.07 26.74 -43.52
CA SER A 59 -4.85 25.98 -43.82
C SER A 59 -3.64 26.50 -43.04
N GLU A 60 -3.46 27.82 -42.93
CA GLU A 60 -2.39 28.42 -42.14
C GLU A 60 -2.54 28.09 -40.65
N ARG A 61 -3.75 28.24 -40.11
CA ARG A 61 -4.06 27.88 -38.72
C ARG A 61 -3.75 26.41 -38.43
N ARG A 62 -4.15 25.49 -39.32
CA ARG A 62 -3.86 24.06 -39.20
C ARG A 62 -2.36 23.78 -39.25
N GLN A 63 -1.62 24.48 -40.13
CA GLN A 63 -0.17 24.34 -40.22
C GLN A 63 0.51 24.73 -38.90
N THR A 64 0.09 25.83 -38.26
CA THR A 64 0.59 26.25 -36.94
C THR A 64 0.29 25.21 -35.87
N LEU A 65 -0.94 24.69 -35.83
CA LEU A 65 -1.31 23.62 -34.88
C LEU A 65 -0.47 22.36 -35.07
N ILE A 66 -0.23 21.94 -36.32
CA ILE A 66 0.62 20.79 -36.62
C ILE A 66 2.05 21.04 -36.11
N GLN A 67 2.61 22.23 -36.31
CA GLN A 67 3.94 22.57 -35.80
C GLN A 67 4.00 22.53 -34.27
N GLU A 68 2.99 23.06 -33.58
CA GLU A 68 2.91 23.00 -32.12
C GLU A 68 2.79 21.56 -31.60
N VAL A 69 1.97 20.73 -32.25
CA VAL A 69 1.83 19.30 -31.93
C VAL A 69 3.14 18.56 -32.14
N VAL A 70 3.86 18.82 -33.24
CA VAL A 70 5.17 18.21 -33.49
C VAL A 70 6.18 18.62 -32.43
N LYS A 71 6.22 19.90 -32.06
CA LYS A 71 7.11 20.40 -30.99
C LYS A 71 6.79 19.76 -29.64
N SER A 72 5.51 19.69 -29.28
CA SER A 72 5.03 19.07 -28.04
C SER A 72 5.34 17.57 -28.00
N ASN A 73 5.14 16.85 -29.11
CA ASN A 73 5.45 15.42 -29.21
C ASN A 73 6.95 15.15 -29.03
N ASN A 74 7.81 15.98 -29.65
CA ASN A 74 9.25 15.87 -29.46
C ASN A 74 9.67 16.10 -27.99
N GLN A 75 9.09 17.11 -27.33
CA GLN A 75 9.32 17.36 -25.89
C GLN A 75 8.87 16.19 -25.02
N LEU A 76 7.66 15.67 -25.25
CA LEU A 76 7.15 14.50 -24.54
C LEU A 76 8.04 13.28 -24.76
N LYS A 77 8.57 13.08 -25.97
CA LYS A 77 9.49 11.99 -26.28
C LYS A 77 10.81 12.13 -25.49
N GLU A 78 11.34 13.34 -25.35
CA GLU A 78 12.52 13.61 -24.53
C GLU A 78 12.26 13.36 -23.04
N GLU A 79 11.10 13.81 -22.52
CA GLU A 79 10.70 13.58 -21.13
C GLU A 79 10.52 12.08 -20.83
N VAL A 80 9.85 11.34 -21.73
CA VAL A 80 9.71 9.88 -21.61
C VAL A 80 11.07 9.21 -21.58
N GLN A 81 11.98 9.60 -22.48
CA GLN A 81 13.35 9.04 -22.49
C GLN A 81 14.10 9.33 -21.18
N LYS A 82 13.96 10.55 -20.64
CA LYS A 82 14.55 10.93 -19.36
C LYS A 82 13.96 10.10 -18.22
N HIS A 83 12.64 9.96 -18.15
CA HIS A 83 11.97 9.14 -17.14
C HIS A 83 12.37 7.67 -17.23
N MET A 84 12.49 7.11 -18.43
CA MET A 84 12.98 5.75 -18.63
C MET A 84 14.41 5.58 -18.11
N SER A 85 15.31 6.53 -18.39
CA SER A 85 16.68 6.49 -17.89
C SER A 85 16.75 6.56 -16.35
N HIS A 86 15.93 7.41 -15.73
CA HIS A 86 15.83 7.49 -14.28
C HIS A 86 15.23 6.21 -13.67
N ALA A 87 14.18 5.65 -14.27
CA ALA A 87 13.56 4.41 -13.80
C ALA A 87 14.55 3.23 -13.89
N ALA A 88 15.31 3.12 -14.98
CA ALA A 88 16.35 2.11 -15.13
C ALA A 88 17.43 2.26 -14.03
N GLN A 89 17.86 3.48 -13.74
CA GLN A 89 18.83 3.74 -12.67
C GLN A 89 18.28 3.36 -11.28
N GLN A 90 17.00 3.65 -11.01
CA GLN A 90 16.37 3.27 -9.74
C GLN A 90 16.20 1.74 -9.63
N SER A 91 15.84 1.07 -10.72
CA SER A 91 15.77 -0.39 -10.78
C SER A 91 17.13 -1.04 -10.51
N GLN A 92 18.20 -0.50 -11.10
CA GLN A 92 19.57 -0.95 -10.84
C GLN A 92 19.96 -0.78 -9.36
N ARG A 93 19.68 0.38 -8.76
CA ARG A 93 19.93 0.61 -7.33
C ARG A 93 19.12 -0.34 -6.43
N ALA A 94 17.88 -0.61 -6.77
CA ALA A 94 17.05 -1.56 -6.04
C ALA A 94 17.63 -2.98 -6.12
N ALA A 95 18.12 -3.40 -7.29
CA ALA A 95 18.80 -4.69 -7.46
C ALA A 95 20.09 -4.78 -6.62
N GLU A 96 20.89 -3.71 -6.58
CA GLU A 96 22.09 -3.65 -5.73
C GLU A 96 21.75 -3.74 -4.23
N LEU A 97 20.73 -3.00 -3.78
CA LEU A 97 20.27 -3.06 -2.39
C LEU A 97 19.70 -4.43 -2.04
N GLN A 98 18.97 -5.06 -2.96
CA GLN A 98 18.47 -6.43 -2.78
C GLN A 98 19.64 -7.42 -2.62
N GLY A 99 20.69 -7.30 -3.44
CA GLY A 99 21.89 -8.14 -3.31
C GLY A 99 22.59 -7.97 -1.97
N LEU A 100 22.71 -6.73 -1.46
CA LEU A 100 23.27 -6.47 -0.13
C LEU A 100 22.38 -7.03 0.99
N LEU A 101 21.06 -6.94 0.84
CA LEU A 101 20.12 -7.51 1.81
C LEU A 101 20.25 -9.05 1.87
N ASP A 102 20.36 -9.70 0.73
CA ASP A 102 20.56 -11.15 0.64
C ASP A 102 21.90 -11.57 1.27
N GLU A 103 22.96 -10.79 1.06
CA GLU A 103 24.25 -11.01 1.73
C GLU A 103 24.11 -10.90 3.26
N VAL A 104 23.50 -9.82 3.75
CA VAL A 104 23.28 -9.62 5.19
C VAL A 104 22.41 -10.74 5.77
N LYS A 105 21.35 -11.15 5.09
CA LYS A 105 20.47 -12.25 5.50
C LYS A 105 21.25 -13.56 5.64
N SER A 106 22.10 -13.89 4.66
CA SER A 106 22.95 -15.09 4.73
C SER A 106 23.94 -15.04 5.90
N ARG A 107 24.51 -13.86 6.19
CA ARG A 107 25.43 -13.68 7.32
C ARG A 107 24.73 -13.80 8.66
N VAL A 108 23.54 -13.23 8.80
CA VAL A 108 22.71 -13.37 10.01
C VAL A 108 22.34 -14.83 10.23
N GLN A 109 21.84 -15.52 9.19
CA GLN A 109 21.50 -16.94 9.28
C GLN A 109 22.71 -17.78 9.70
N HIS A 110 23.88 -17.56 9.10
CA HIS A 110 25.09 -18.26 9.49
C HIS A 110 25.47 -17.98 10.97
N LEU A 111 25.29 -16.75 11.45
CA LEU A 111 25.57 -16.40 12.85
C LEU A 111 24.57 -17.07 13.80
N GLU A 112 23.28 -17.09 13.45
CA GLU A 112 22.25 -17.79 14.21
C GLU A 112 22.54 -19.28 14.31
N GLU A 113 22.81 -19.95 13.19
CA GLU A 113 23.19 -21.38 13.15
C GLU A 113 24.42 -21.67 14.02
N ARG A 114 25.43 -20.79 13.97
CA ARG A 114 26.64 -20.91 14.79
C ARG A 114 26.33 -20.71 16.29
N CYS A 115 25.50 -19.74 16.65
CA CYS A 115 25.13 -19.47 18.05
C CYS A 115 24.27 -20.61 18.61
N LEU A 116 23.26 -21.06 17.87
CA LEU A 116 22.43 -22.22 18.22
C LEU A 116 23.28 -23.49 18.37
N GLY A 117 24.23 -23.71 17.46
CA GLY A 117 25.17 -24.84 17.55
C GLY A 117 26.00 -24.82 18.84
N LYS A 118 26.53 -23.65 19.22
CA LYS A 118 27.28 -23.49 20.49
C LYS A 118 26.40 -23.70 21.72
N ALA A 119 25.19 -23.13 21.73
CA ALA A 119 24.26 -23.29 22.84
C ALA A 119 23.83 -24.75 23.03
N ALA A 120 23.57 -25.47 21.93
CA ALA A 120 23.23 -26.89 21.97
C ALA A 120 24.38 -27.75 22.51
N GLN A 121 25.62 -27.48 22.10
CA GLN A 121 26.81 -28.17 22.63
C GLN A 121 26.99 -27.93 24.14
N GLN A 122 26.78 -26.69 24.60
CA GLN A 122 26.90 -26.33 26.01
C GLN A 122 25.82 -27.03 26.86
N LEU A 123 24.57 -27.00 26.44
CA LEU A 123 23.48 -27.72 27.12
C LEU A 123 23.73 -29.23 27.17
N GLN A 124 24.29 -29.81 26.11
CA GLN A 124 24.64 -31.23 26.10
C GLN A 124 25.76 -31.55 27.10
N LYS A 125 26.71 -30.64 27.31
CA LYS A 125 27.75 -30.78 28.34
C LYS A 125 27.16 -30.68 29.74
N GLU A 126 26.35 -29.65 30.01
CA GLU A 126 25.68 -29.46 31.31
C GLU A 126 24.78 -30.64 31.67
N ASN A 127 24.05 -31.20 30.69
CA ASN A 127 23.21 -32.38 30.92
C ASN A 127 24.05 -33.63 31.27
N LYS A 128 25.23 -33.80 30.65
CA LYS A 128 26.15 -34.90 31.03
C LYS A 128 26.69 -34.71 32.45
N GLU A 129 27.06 -33.49 32.82
CA GLU A 129 27.55 -33.16 34.16
C GLU A 129 26.44 -33.35 35.21
N ALA A 130 25.22 -32.87 34.95
CA ALA A 130 24.07 -33.08 35.82
C ALA A 130 23.77 -34.57 36.04
N LYS A 131 23.84 -35.40 34.99
CA LYS A 131 23.69 -36.86 35.13
C LYS A 131 24.76 -37.48 36.03
N MET A 132 26.01 -37.02 35.95
CA MET A 132 27.07 -37.47 36.86
C MET A 132 26.78 -37.05 38.30
N VAL A 133 26.32 -35.82 38.53
CA VAL A 133 25.96 -35.31 39.87
C VAL A 133 24.84 -36.15 40.48
N VAL A 134 23.78 -36.44 39.72
CA VAL A 134 22.67 -37.29 40.19
C VAL A 134 23.17 -38.69 40.58
N SER A 135 24.04 -39.30 39.78
CA SER A 135 24.63 -40.61 40.12
C SER A 135 25.44 -40.57 41.42
N LEU A 136 26.21 -39.50 41.65
CA LEU A 136 26.98 -39.32 42.89
C LEU A 136 26.07 -39.04 44.09
N GLU A 137 24.97 -38.30 43.91
CA GLU A 137 23.97 -38.09 44.95
C GLU A 137 23.30 -39.39 45.37
N GLU A 138 22.97 -40.28 44.42
CA GLU A 138 22.44 -41.60 44.73
C GLU A 138 23.45 -42.46 45.52
N GLU A 139 24.72 -42.48 45.11
CA GLU A 139 25.78 -43.19 45.84
C GLU A 139 25.99 -42.63 47.26
N THR A 140 26.03 -41.30 47.41
CA THR A 140 26.16 -40.66 48.72
C THR A 140 24.96 -40.90 49.62
N ALA A 141 23.74 -40.93 49.06
CA ALA A 141 22.53 -41.29 49.80
C ALA A 141 22.57 -42.76 50.28
N GLN A 142 23.04 -43.69 49.44
CA GLN A 142 23.22 -45.09 49.83
C GLN A 142 24.25 -45.24 50.95
N LEU A 143 25.38 -44.55 50.85
CA LEU A 143 26.43 -44.56 51.88
C LEU A 143 25.92 -43.95 53.21
N ARG A 144 25.19 -42.82 53.15
CA ARG A 144 24.55 -42.21 54.33
C ARG A 144 23.59 -43.18 55.02
N LYS A 145 22.77 -43.91 54.24
CA LYS A 145 21.85 -44.92 54.78
C LYS A 145 22.59 -46.06 55.48
N LYS A 146 23.67 -46.57 54.90
CA LYS A 146 24.52 -47.61 55.52
C LYS A 146 25.11 -47.12 56.85
N LEU A 147 25.69 -45.92 56.85
CA LEU A 147 26.24 -45.29 58.07
C LEU A 147 25.19 -45.15 59.17
N TYR A 148 23.99 -44.67 58.84
CA TYR A 148 22.90 -44.55 59.81
C TYR A 148 22.54 -45.90 60.46
N LEU A 149 22.46 -46.97 59.67
CA LEU A 149 22.18 -48.31 60.19
C LEU A 149 23.31 -48.79 61.12
N THR A 150 24.57 -48.64 60.72
CA THR A 150 25.73 -49.03 61.53
C THR A 150 25.82 -48.24 62.84
N VAL A 151 25.58 -46.92 62.81
CA VAL A 151 25.55 -46.08 64.03
C VAL A 151 24.43 -46.53 64.96
N LYS A 152 23.24 -46.81 64.44
CA LYS A 152 22.10 -47.28 65.24
C LYS A 152 22.36 -48.65 65.87
N GLU A 153 23.03 -49.55 65.15
CA GLU A 153 23.46 -50.84 65.69
C GLU A 153 24.50 -50.68 66.83
N GLU A 154 25.47 -49.78 66.65
CA GLU A 154 26.47 -49.47 67.67
C GLU A 154 25.86 -48.78 68.91
N GLU A 155 24.92 -47.85 68.74
CA GLU A 155 24.17 -47.24 69.86
C GLU A 155 23.39 -48.29 70.66
N GLN A 156 22.75 -49.24 69.98
CA GLN A 156 22.10 -50.36 70.64
C GLN A 156 23.10 -51.25 71.38
N ARG A 157 24.28 -51.49 70.80
CA ARG A 157 25.37 -52.25 71.45
C ARG A 157 25.87 -51.54 72.70
N LEU A 158 26.13 -50.22 72.63
CA LEU A 158 26.51 -49.39 73.76
C LEU A 158 25.43 -49.35 74.83
N THR A 159 24.15 -49.20 74.45
CA THR A 159 23.03 -49.22 75.40
C THR A 159 22.95 -50.55 76.14
N ARG A 160 23.14 -51.68 75.44
CA ARG A 160 23.21 -53.01 76.08
C ARG A 160 24.40 -53.09 77.04
N GLN A 161 25.57 -52.61 76.64
CA GLN A 161 26.77 -52.60 77.48
C GLN A 161 26.59 -51.72 78.74
N SER A 162 26.03 -50.52 78.60
CA SER A 162 25.74 -49.61 79.70
C SER A 162 24.72 -50.21 80.68
N ARG A 163 23.66 -50.89 80.20
CA ARG A 163 22.71 -51.60 81.09
C ARG A 163 23.38 -52.73 81.85
N LEU A 164 24.28 -53.47 81.21
CA LEU A 164 25.05 -54.53 81.88
C LEU A 164 26.00 -53.95 82.94
N GLN A 165 26.61 -52.78 82.68
CA GLN A 165 27.41 -52.07 83.69
C GLN A 165 26.52 -51.54 84.83
N GLN A 166 25.36 -50.97 84.54
CA GLN A 166 24.44 -50.44 85.55
C GLN A 166 23.83 -51.55 86.42
N SER A 167 23.52 -52.71 85.85
CA SER A 167 23.12 -53.91 86.60
C SER A 167 24.22 -54.38 87.55
N LYS A 168 25.48 -54.40 87.09
CA LYS A 168 26.65 -54.73 87.95
C LYS A 168 26.87 -53.71 89.07
N HIS A 169 26.57 -52.43 88.84
CA HIS A 169 26.63 -51.38 89.86
C HIS A 169 25.45 -51.42 90.85
N LEU A 170 24.25 -51.81 90.41
CA LEU A 170 23.08 -51.96 91.28
C LEU A 170 23.26 -53.12 92.28
N ASP A 171 23.91 -54.21 91.84
CA ASP A 171 24.30 -55.33 92.71
C ASP A 171 25.42 -54.96 93.70
N GLN A 172 26.21 -53.93 93.42
CA GLN A 172 27.21 -53.38 94.35
C GLN A 172 26.64 -52.31 95.30
N ALA A 173 25.50 -51.69 94.98
CA ALA A 173 24.93 -50.57 95.74
C ALA A 173 23.91 -50.98 96.83
N THR A 174 23.68 -52.27 97.09
CA THR A 174 22.78 -52.72 98.19
C THR A 174 23.50 -53.01 99.52
N LYS A 175 24.67 -52.40 99.78
CA LYS A 175 25.29 -52.37 101.12
C LYS A 175 25.85 -50.99 101.44
N ARG A 176 25.29 -50.42 102.50
CA ARG A 176 25.75 -49.30 103.37
C ARG A 176 25.06 -47.94 103.19
N THR A 177 24.24 -47.72 104.21
CA THR A 177 23.70 -46.54 104.90
C THR A 177 24.46 -45.21 104.84
N SER A 178 23.65 -44.14 104.85
CA SER A 178 23.74 -42.88 105.64
C SER A 178 24.83 -41.84 105.36
N ALA A 179 24.39 -40.60 105.12
CA ALA A 179 24.43 -39.46 106.07
C ALA A 179 24.83 -38.12 105.43
N SER A 180 24.04 -37.09 105.76
CA SER A 180 24.39 -35.67 105.91
C SER A 180 24.93 -34.90 104.70
N THR A 181 24.26 -33.80 104.32
CA THR A 181 24.70 -32.41 104.61
C THR A 181 23.87 -31.46 103.71
N HIS A 182 22.69 -31.04 104.19
CA HIS A 182 21.91 -29.97 103.57
C HIS A 182 22.10 -28.68 104.37
N GLN A 183 23.22 -27.97 104.16
CA GLN A 183 23.27 -26.55 104.57
C GLN A 183 24.28 -25.66 103.83
N ASP A 184 25.18 -26.20 102.99
CA ASP A 184 26.15 -25.37 102.24
C ASP A 184 25.79 -25.11 100.77
N GLN A 185 24.86 -25.85 100.17
CA GLN A 185 24.47 -25.62 98.75
C GLN A 185 23.47 -24.47 98.55
N GLN A 186 22.86 -23.93 99.61
CA GLN A 186 21.77 -22.97 99.48
C GLN A 186 22.25 -21.50 99.49
N LYS A 187 23.44 -21.21 100.05
CA LYS A 187 24.06 -19.87 99.99
C LYS A 187 24.77 -19.60 98.68
N GLU A 188 25.39 -20.62 98.08
CA GLU A 188 26.04 -20.51 96.77
C GLU A 188 25.01 -20.38 95.64
N GLY A 189 23.85 -21.04 95.79
CA GLY A 189 22.69 -20.85 94.91
C GLY A 189 22.10 -19.44 94.97
N SER A 190 21.99 -18.83 96.15
CA SER A 190 21.40 -17.47 96.26
C SER A 190 22.32 -16.38 95.68
N SER A 191 23.64 -16.47 95.87
CA SER A 191 24.59 -15.52 95.29
C SER A 191 24.63 -15.61 93.76
N ARG A 192 24.49 -16.83 93.21
CA ARG A 192 24.50 -17.05 91.76
C ARG A 192 23.21 -16.62 91.08
N ILE A 193 22.08 -16.73 91.79
CA ILE A 193 20.79 -16.18 91.33
C ILE A 193 20.82 -14.65 91.35
N GLN A 194 21.42 -14.02 92.36
CA GLN A 194 21.54 -12.57 92.44
C GLN A 194 22.45 -11.99 91.34
N GLU A 195 23.57 -12.65 91.02
CA GLU A 195 24.43 -12.27 89.87
C GLU A 195 23.69 -12.35 88.53
N LEU A 196 22.91 -13.42 88.32
CA LEU A 196 22.10 -13.59 87.11
C LEU A 196 20.97 -12.56 87.02
N GLU A 197 20.36 -12.17 88.13
CA GLU A 197 19.34 -11.11 88.17
C GLU A 197 19.93 -9.73 87.83
N GLU A 198 21.12 -9.40 88.34
CA GLU A 198 21.82 -8.17 87.99
C GLU A 198 22.24 -8.15 86.51
N GLU A 199 22.64 -9.29 85.96
CA GLU A 199 23.01 -9.42 84.55
C GLU A 199 21.80 -9.33 83.62
N VAL A 200 20.67 -9.91 83.99
CA VAL A 200 19.39 -9.74 83.29
C VAL A 200 18.93 -8.29 83.34
N GLN A 201 19.13 -7.59 84.46
CA GLN A 201 18.76 -6.18 84.59
C GLN A 201 19.67 -5.26 83.75
N ARG A 202 20.97 -5.58 83.64
CA ARG A 202 21.90 -4.90 82.72
C ARG A 202 21.52 -5.13 81.25
N LEU A 203 21.18 -6.37 80.88
CA LEU A 203 20.75 -6.69 79.51
C LEU A 203 19.41 -6.02 79.17
N LYS A 204 18.54 -5.84 80.16
CA LYS A 204 17.26 -5.12 79.99
C LYS A 204 17.46 -3.63 79.75
N THR A 205 18.35 -2.96 80.48
CA THR A 205 18.65 -1.54 80.24
C THR A 205 19.39 -1.31 78.92
N GLU A 206 20.22 -2.28 78.50
CA GLU A 206 20.85 -2.26 77.17
C GLU A 206 19.85 -2.49 76.03
N LEU A 207 18.84 -3.34 76.24
CA LEU A 207 17.77 -3.55 75.27
C LEU A 207 16.86 -2.32 75.18
N ASP A 208 16.50 -1.68 76.30
CA ASP A 208 15.67 -0.48 76.30
C ASP A 208 16.38 0.72 75.64
N THR A 209 17.69 0.87 75.83
CA THR A 209 18.49 1.90 75.13
C THR A 209 18.61 1.63 73.64
N ARG A 210 18.75 0.36 73.22
CA ARG A 210 18.70 -0.02 71.79
C ARG A 210 17.31 0.18 71.19
N CYS A 211 16.24 -0.10 71.94
CA CYS A 211 14.85 0.15 71.52
C CYS A 211 14.55 1.64 71.38
N PHE A 212 15.07 2.50 72.26
CA PHE A 212 14.89 3.96 72.15
C PHE A 212 15.51 4.54 70.87
N VAL A 213 16.71 4.08 70.49
CA VAL A 213 17.37 4.45 69.23
C VAL A 213 16.57 3.98 68.01
N VAL A 214 16.04 2.76 68.06
CA VAL A 214 15.20 2.21 66.98
C VAL A 214 13.88 2.99 66.86
N ILE A 215 13.24 3.38 67.97
CA ILE A 215 12.01 4.16 67.98
C ILE A 215 12.25 5.60 67.49
N SER A 216 13.38 6.23 67.84
CA SER A 216 13.72 7.56 67.32
C SER A 216 14.01 7.54 65.81
N CYS A 217 14.63 6.47 65.30
CA CYS A 217 14.81 6.24 63.87
C CYS A 217 13.48 5.97 63.14
N LEU A 218 12.56 5.21 63.75
CA LEU A 218 11.23 4.97 63.18
C LEU A 218 10.37 6.24 63.10
N SER A 219 10.51 7.17 64.05
CA SER A 219 9.87 8.50 64.00
C SER A 219 10.37 9.35 62.81
N THR A 220 11.68 9.35 62.55
CA THR A 220 12.27 10.03 61.39
C THR A 220 11.92 9.34 60.07
N LEU A 221 11.79 8.01 60.07
CA LEU A 221 11.24 7.27 58.93
C LEU A 221 9.76 7.59 58.69
N CYS A 222 8.93 7.74 59.73
CA CYS A 222 7.50 8.06 59.58
C CYS A 222 7.26 9.44 58.92
N SER A 223 8.10 10.44 59.16
CA SER A 223 8.03 11.73 58.44
C SER A 223 8.44 11.60 56.97
N ASN A 224 9.35 10.67 56.65
CA ASN A 224 9.74 10.34 55.28
C ASN A 224 8.70 9.45 54.56
N PHE A 225 7.94 8.65 55.32
CA PHE A 225 6.84 7.83 54.80
C PHE A 225 5.70 8.69 54.22
N SER A 226 5.41 9.87 54.76
CA SER A 226 4.39 10.78 54.20
C SER A 226 4.73 11.25 52.78
N ALA A 227 6.02 11.48 52.50
CA ALA A 227 6.50 11.87 51.17
C ALA A 227 6.55 10.67 50.20
N LEU A 228 6.89 9.49 50.72
CA LEU A 228 6.81 8.22 49.99
C LEU A 228 5.38 7.79 49.71
N GLN A 229 4.41 8.14 50.56
CA GLN A 229 3.00 7.78 50.43
C GLN A 229 2.34 8.51 49.25
N LEU A 230 2.68 9.80 49.05
CA LEU A 230 2.35 10.57 47.85
C LEU A 230 2.99 9.99 46.59
N LEU A 231 4.23 9.51 46.67
CA LEU A 231 4.91 8.84 45.56
C LEU A 231 4.29 7.48 45.24
N THR A 232 3.86 6.73 46.25
CA THR A 232 3.17 5.45 46.08
C THR A 232 1.73 5.60 45.62
N GLU A 233 1.01 6.69 45.94
CA GLU A 233 -0.32 6.97 45.36
C GLU A 233 -0.24 7.24 43.85
N ILE A 234 0.80 7.93 43.41
CA ILE A 234 1.09 8.11 41.97
C ILE A 234 1.45 6.76 41.33
N ASN A 235 2.20 5.91 42.04
CA ASN A 235 2.61 4.59 41.55
C ASN A 235 1.47 3.54 41.57
N THR A 236 0.54 3.61 42.53
CA THR A 236 -0.63 2.71 42.61
C THR A 236 -1.75 3.10 41.64
N LEU A 237 -1.80 4.36 41.17
CA LEU A 237 -2.64 4.77 40.05
C LEU A 237 -2.10 4.28 38.70
N VAL A 238 -0.77 4.18 38.57
CA VAL A 238 -0.11 3.65 37.37
C VAL A 238 -0.15 2.11 37.34
N ILE A 239 -0.25 1.45 38.51
CA ILE A 239 -0.30 -0.01 38.64
C ILE A 239 -1.65 -0.42 39.27
N ASN A 240 -2.70 -0.46 38.44
CA ASN A 240 -4.02 -1.03 38.78
C ASN A 240 -3.90 -2.55 39.12
N PRO A 241 -4.90 -3.18 39.79
CA PRO A 241 -4.72 -3.82 41.08
C PRO A 241 -5.21 -5.27 41.03
N ARG A 242 -4.49 -6.17 40.32
CA ARG A 242 -4.97 -7.55 40.17
C ARG A 242 -3.98 -8.68 40.38
N LEU A 243 -2.69 -8.43 40.61
CA LEU A 243 -1.73 -9.53 40.72
C LEU A 243 -0.70 -9.30 41.83
N GLN A 244 -1.12 -9.43 43.10
CA GLN A 244 -0.19 -9.73 44.20
C GLN A 244 -0.77 -10.87 45.03
N GLN A 245 -0.75 -12.08 44.47
CA GLN A 245 -0.89 -13.31 45.26
C GLN A 245 0.41 -14.13 45.34
N TYR A 246 1.52 -13.65 44.80
CA TYR A 246 2.82 -14.30 45.04
C TYR A 246 3.85 -13.29 45.53
N GLN A 247 4.24 -13.54 46.76
CA GLN A 247 5.15 -12.78 47.57
C GLN A 247 6.60 -12.94 47.10
N ARG A 248 7.41 -11.96 47.51
CA ARG A 248 8.79 -12.12 48.00
C ARG A 248 9.89 -12.25 46.94
N TRP A 249 10.57 -11.13 46.69
CA TRP A 249 11.89 -11.08 46.08
C TRP A 249 12.92 -10.40 47.02
N PRO A 250 14.22 -10.74 46.95
CA PRO A 250 15.25 -10.32 47.91
C PRO A 250 15.78 -8.91 47.59
N ARG A 251 15.80 -8.04 48.61
CA ARG A 251 15.93 -6.57 48.51
C ARG A 251 17.35 -6.02 48.25
N GLU A 252 18.37 -6.83 47.97
CA GLU A 252 19.77 -6.33 47.97
C GLU A 252 20.53 -6.47 46.62
N SER A 253 19.89 -6.97 45.56
CA SER A 253 20.49 -6.94 44.19
C SER A 253 19.70 -6.11 43.17
N GLU A 254 18.50 -5.65 43.53
CA GLU A 254 17.58 -5.04 42.57
C GLU A 254 17.82 -3.53 42.36
N GLU A 255 18.48 -2.79 43.25
CA GLU A 255 18.73 -1.35 43.03
C GLU A 255 19.62 -1.08 41.80
N ALA A 256 20.56 -1.97 41.49
CA ALA A 256 21.37 -1.88 40.28
C ALA A 256 20.57 -2.26 39.02
N GLU A 257 19.63 -3.20 39.13
CA GLU A 257 18.74 -3.60 38.03
C GLU A 257 17.65 -2.54 37.78
N PHE A 258 17.10 -1.91 38.82
CA PHE A 258 16.12 -0.82 38.72
C PHE A 258 16.73 0.49 38.17
N GLN A 259 18.03 0.73 38.38
CA GLN A 259 18.75 1.82 37.69
C GLN A 259 18.85 1.62 36.18
N VAL A 260 18.72 0.38 35.67
CA VAL A 260 18.61 0.10 34.23
C VAL A 260 17.17 0.23 33.75
N VAL A 261 16.20 -0.06 34.62
CA VAL A 261 14.77 0.03 34.32
C VAL A 261 14.29 1.48 34.23
N LEU A 262 14.83 2.41 35.03
CA LEU A 262 14.47 3.84 34.98
C LEU A 262 14.72 4.49 33.60
N PRO A 263 15.92 4.38 33.00
CA PRO A 263 16.18 4.83 31.63
C PRO A 263 15.29 4.12 30.61
N THR A 264 14.99 2.83 30.83
CA THR A 264 14.13 2.05 29.93
C THR A 264 12.67 2.54 29.98
N LEU A 265 12.17 2.86 31.17
CA LEU A 265 10.85 3.47 31.38
C LEU A 265 10.78 4.89 30.79
N GLU A 266 11.85 5.66 30.94
CA GLU A 266 11.95 6.99 30.34
C GLU A 266 11.95 6.89 28.81
N GLN A 267 12.68 5.93 28.25
CA GLN A 267 12.67 5.60 26.83
C GLN A 267 11.30 5.11 26.35
N TRP A 268 10.60 4.28 27.11
CA TRP A 268 9.23 3.86 26.80
C TRP A 268 8.25 5.03 26.86
N SER A 269 8.41 5.95 27.82
CA SER A 269 7.59 7.17 27.89
C SER A 269 7.81 8.06 26.67
N GLN A 270 9.06 8.20 26.22
CA GLN A 270 9.41 8.94 25.01
C GLN A 270 8.85 8.24 23.77
N GLN A 271 8.95 6.91 23.69
CA GLN A 271 8.37 6.12 22.59
C GLN A 271 6.84 6.21 22.55
N LEU A 272 6.17 6.23 23.71
CA LEU A 272 4.73 6.44 23.83
C LEU A 272 4.30 7.84 23.41
N LEU A 273 5.12 8.87 23.65
CA LEU A 273 4.88 10.22 23.12
C LEU A 273 5.05 10.26 21.59
N MET A 274 6.09 9.60 21.06
CA MET A 274 6.35 9.49 19.61
C MET A 274 5.31 8.63 18.89
N PHE A 275 4.58 7.79 19.61
CA PHE A 275 3.51 6.95 19.07
C PHE A 275 2.36 7.79 18.51
N ARG A 276 2.05 8.95 19.12
CA ARG A 276 1.03 9.88 18.59
C ARG A 276 1.48 10.53 17.27
N ASP A 277 2.78 10.79 17.15
CA ASP A 277 3.36 11.33 15.93
C ASP A 277 3.43 10.27 14.83
N LEU A 278 3.76 9.02 15.18
CA LEU A 278 3.69 7.88 14.28
C LEU A 278 2.27 7.68 13.75
N GLN A 279 1.27 7.72 14.62
CA GLN A 279 -0.14 7.66 14.26
C GLN A 279 -0.53 8.77 13.27
N SER A 280 -0.14 10.02 13.57
CA SER A 280 -0.43 11.16 12.68
C SER A 280 0.21 10.99 11.30
N ARG A 281 1.45 10.50 11.25
CA ARG A 281 2.18 10.25 10.00
C ARG A 281 1.57 9.09 9.23
N LEU A 282 1.16 8.02 9.90
CA LEU A 282 0.53 6.85 9.28
C LEU A 282 -0.85 7.20 8.72
N ASN A 283 -1.65 7.99 9.44
CA ASN A 283 -2.93 8.49 8.95
C ASN A 283 -2.76 9.42 7.73
N LYS A 284 -1.73 10.28 7.73
CA LYS A 284 -1.37 11.10 6.56
C LYS A 284 -0.95 10.25 5.37
N LEU A 285 -0.16 9.19 5.61
CA LEU A 285 0.28 8.25 4.59
C LEU A 285 -0.91 7.47 4.02
N SER A 286 -1.81 6.99 4.88
CA SER A 286 -3.05 6.32 4.49
C SER A 286 -3.96 7.22 3.66
N ALA A 287 -4.21 8.46 4.09
CA ALA A 287 -4.99 9.42 3.30
C ALA A 287 -4.37 9.72 1.92
N THR A 288 -3.03 9.63 1.81
CA THR A 288 -2.31 9.86 0.55
C THR A 288 -2.33 8.64 -0.38
N LEU A 289 -2.16 7.43 0.18
CA LEU A 289 -2.10 6.19 -0.58
C LEU A 289 -3.50 5.61 -0.89
N MET A 290 -4.51 5.92 -0.07
CA MET A 290 -5.86 5.36 -0.12
C MET A 290 -6.96 6.42 0.07
N PRO A 291 -7.18 7.34 -0.91
CA PRO A 291 -8.11 8.47 -0.75
C PRO A 291 -9.61 8.10 -0.75
N LEU A 292 -9.93 6.82 -1.00
CA LEU A 292 -11.29 6.29 -1.11
C LEU A 292 -11.84 5.75 0.21
N HIS A 293 -10.99 5.60 1.24
CA HIS A 293 -11.41 5.12 2.54
C HIS A 293 -11.64 6.31 3.49
N PRO A 294 -12.86 6.52 4.02
CA PRO A 294 -13.10 7.55 5.03
C PRO A 294 -12.33 7.15 6.30
N CYS A 295 -11.24 7.85 6.58
CA CYS A 295 -10.53 7.70 7.85
C CYS A 295 -11.27 8.52 8.91
N ASP A 296 -12.43 8.04 9.34
CA ASP A 296 -13.11 8.58 10.53
C ASP A 296 -12.32 8.13 11.76
N ALA A 297 -11.38 8.97 12.19
CA ALA A 297 -10.67 8.79 13.44
C ALA A 297 -10.81 10.06 14.27
N ASP A 298 -11.95 10.18 14.94
CA ASP A 298 -12.04 11.00 16.14
C ASP A 298 -10.86 10.66 17.07
N ALA A 299 -10.23 11.70 17.59
CA ALA A 299 -8.92 11.68 18.24
C ALA A 299 -8.90 11.01 19.63
N LYS A 300 -9.54 9.85 19.80
CA LYS A 300 -9.52 9.06 21.04
C LYS A 300 -8.94 7.67 20.82
N THR A 301 -7.65 7.58 21.10
CA THR A 301 -6.93 6.33 21.46
C THR A 301 -7.18 5.15 20.53
N LEU A 302 -6.61 5.22 19.33
CA LEU A 302 -6.38 4.04 18.48
C LEU A 302 -5.23 3.22 19.08
N LYS A 303 -5.41 1.91 19.18
CA LYS A 303 -4.44 1.00 19.79
C LYS A 303 -3.34 0.63 18.79
N VAL A 304 -2.25 0.02 19.27
CA VAL A 304 -1.14 -0.46 18.41
C VAL A 304 -1.64 -1.49 17.41
N GLU A 305 -2.60 -2.33 17.83
CA GLU A 305 -3.25 -3.30 16.97
C GLU A 305 -3.94 -2.62 15.77
N ASP A 306 -4.60 -1.48 15.97
CA ASP A 306 -5.25 -0.73 14.89
C ASP A 306 -4.23 -0.12 13.91
N MET A 307 -3.06 0.28 14.40
CA MET A 307 -1.97 0.76 13.54
C MET A 307 -1.29 -0.37 12.78
N MET A 308 -1.15 -1.54 13.39
CA MET A 308 -0.69 -2.75 12.69
C MET A 308 -1.67 -3.14 11.59
N LEU A 309 -2.97 -3.14 11.87
CA LEU A 309 -4.00 -3.39 10.86
C LEU A 309 -3.98 -2.32 9.75
N LEU A 310 -3.74 -1.05 10.09
CA LEU A 310 -3.60 0.01 9.09
C LEU A 310 -2.35 -0.19 8.22
N VAL A 311 -1.22 -0.61 8.81
CA VAL A 311 0.02 -0.93 8.09
C VAL A 311 -0.14 -2.19 7.25
N GLU A 312 -0.79 -3.22 7.75
CA GLU A 312 -1.13 -4.45 7.00
C GLU A 312 -2.06 -4.14 5.83
N ALA A 313 -3.08 -3.30 6.03
CA ALA A 313 -3.94 -2.83 4.95
C ALA A 313 -3.13 -2.03 3.91
N LEU A 314 -2.21 -1.16 4.33
CA LEU A 314 -1.32 -0.44 3.40
C LEU A 314 -0.36 -1.39 2.66
N LEU A 315 0.15 -2.42 3.34
CA LEU A 315 0.99 -3.46 2.75
C LEU A 315 0.20 -4.35 1.78
N GLU A 316 -1.05 -4.69 2.08
CA GLU A 316 -1.91 -5.48 1.20
C GLU A 316 -2.26 -4.70 -0.08
N ASN A 317 -2.50 -3.39 0.03
CA ASN A 317 -2.66 -2.50 -1.14
C ASN A 317 -1.34 -2.23 -1.90
N ALA A 318 -0.18 -2.39 -1.24
CA ALA A 318 1.13 -2.27 -1.88
C ALA A 318 1.66 -3.59 -2.45
N SER A 319 1.17 -4.74 -1.97
CA SER A 319 1.63 -6.09 -2.32
C SER A 319 0.65 -6.88 -3.19
N SER A 320 -0.57 -6.39 -3.41
CA SER A 320 -1.45 -6.98 -4.42
C SER A 320 -0.73 -6.96 -5.77
N ASP A 321 -0.40 -8.16 -6.22
CA ASP A 321 0.33 -8.52 -7.44
C ASP A 321 -0.04 -7.60 -8.62
N ASP A 322 0.99 -7.16 -9.35
CA ASP A 322 1.04 -6.18 -10.44
C ASP A 322 0.20 -6.55 -11.70
N LYS A 323 -0.96 -7.21 -11.55
CA LYS A 323 -1.78 -7.70 -12.66
C LYS A 323 -3.20 -7.15 -12.71
N GLN A 324 -3.62 -6.34 -11.75
CA GLN A 324 -4.82 -5.53 -11.89
C GLN A 324 -4.47 -4.08 -11.66
N LEU A 325 -4.23 -3.40 -12.78
CA LEU A 325 -4.34 -1.95 -12.99
C LEU A 325 -4.54 -1.19 -11.68
N ARG A 326 -3.44 -0.75 -11.08
CA ARG A 326 -3.41 0.33 -10.09
C ARG A 326 -4.37 1.40 -10.62
N SER A 327 -5.56 1.47 -10.02
CA SER A 327 -6.58 2.43 -10.46
C SER A 327 -5.87 3.79 -10.49
N PRO A 328 -5.86 4.50 -11.64
CA PRO A 328 -5.05 5.70 -11.74
C PRO A 328 -5.50 6.64 -10.62
N THR A 329 -4.55 7.22 -9.91
CA THR A 329 -4.81 8.14 -8.79
C THR A 329 -5.93 9.10 -9.18
N ARG A 330 -6.86 9.47 -8.28
CA ARG A 330 -8.03 10.32 -8.62
C ARG A 330 -7.66 11.54 -9.47
N TYR A 331 -6.48 12.12 -9.22
CA TYR A 331 -5.91 13.20 -10.02
C TYR A 331 -5.57 12.79 -11.46
N THR A 332 -4.96 11.63 -11.67
CA THR A 332 -4.66 11.04 -12.99
C THR A 332 -5.93 10.67 -13.74
N LEU A 333 -6.92 10.07 -13.08
CA LEU A 333 -8.23 9.80 -13.69
C LEU A 333 -8.93 11.11 -14.07
N ALA A 334 -8.93 12.12 -13.18
CA ALA A 334 -9.50 13.43 -13.49
C ALA A 334 -8.76 14.11 -14.65
N SER A 335 -7.44 13.98 -14.74
CA SER A 335 -6.62 14.50 -15.84
C SER A 335 -6.92 13.78 -17.16
N MET A 336 -7.04 12.44 -17.13
CA MET A 336 -7.45 11.65 -18.29
C MET A 336 -8.87 12.01 -18.75
N VAL A 337 -9.82 12.13 -17.83
CA VAL A 337 -11.20 12.54 -18.12
C VAL A 337 -11.24 13.95 -18.71
N ALA A 338 -10.51 14.91 -18.13
CA ALA A 338 -10.39 16.27 -18.64
C ALA A 338 -9.72 16.31 -20.03
N HIS A 339 -8.73 15.45 -20.26
CA HIS A 339 -8.07 15.31 -21.56
C HIS A 339 -9.03 14.78 -22.61
N PHE A 340 -9.81 13.73 -22.32
CA PHE A 340 -10.82 13.21 -23.24
C PHE A 340 -11.97 14.20 -23.50
N GLN A 341 -12.40 14.93 -22.47
CA GLN A 341 -13.38 16.01 -22.61
C GLN A 341 -12.88 17.12 -23.54
N LYS A 342 -11.59 17.48 -23.46
CA LYS A 342 -10.96 18.46 -24.36
C LYS A 342 -10.70 17.92 -25.76
N LEU A 343 -10.30 16.65 -25.90
CA LEU A 343 -10.04 16.01 -27.19
C LEU A 343 -11.31 15.91 -28.05
N PHE A 344 -12.46 15.68 -27.40
CA PHE A 344 -13.74 15.51 -28.07
C PHE A 344 -14.67 16.74 -27.95
N ASP A 345 -14.21 17.85 -27.35
CA ASP A 345 -15.00 19.08 -27.09
C ASP A 345 -16.34 18.81 -26.38
N VAL A 346 -16.33 18.08 -25.26
CA VAL A 346 -17.53 17.71 -24.50
C VAL A 346 -17.43 18.13 -23.03
N PRO A 347 -18.47 18.75 -22.43
CA PRO A 347 -18.43 19.17 -21.03
C PRO A 347 -18.56 18.03 -20.01
N SER A 348 -19.03 16.83 -20.40
CA SER A 348 -19.26 15.68 -19.51
C SER A 348 -18.69 14.38 -20.07
N LEU A 349 -18.25 13.47 -19.19
CA LEU A 349 -17.75 12.14 -19.57
C LEU A 349 -18.81 11.31 -20.32
N SER A 350 -20.09 11.49 -19.98
CA SER A 350 -21.21 10.81 -20.64
C SER A 350 -21.35 11.16 -22.12
N GLY A 351 -20.92 12.36 -22.54
CA GLY A 351 -20.97 12.77 -23.95
C GLY A 351 -19.74 12.36 -24.76
N VAL A 352 -18.67 11.87 -24.12
CA VAL A 352 -17.46 11.39 -24.82
C VAL A 352 -17.77 10.17 -25.67
N TYR A 353 -18.53 9.19 -25.15
CA TYR A 353 -18.92 7.99 -25.91
C TYR A 353 -19.79 8.30 -27.14
N PRO A 354 -20.87 9.10 -27.04
CA PRO A 354 -21.64 9.55 -28.20
C PRO A 354 -20.78 10.27 -29.24
N ARG A 355 -19.90 11.18 -28.80
CA ARG A 355 -19.07 11.96 -29.71
C ARG A 355 -17.99 11.13 -30.38
N MET A 356 -17.41 10.18 -29.66
CA MET A 356 -16.46 9.21 -30.19
C MET A 356 -17.12 8.32 -31.25
N ASN A 357 -18.33 7.82 -31.01
CA ASN A 357 -19.09 7.07 -32.00
C ASN A 357 -19.42 7.92 -33.23
N GLU A 358 -19.76 9.20 -33.07
CA GLU A 358 -19.96 10.10 -34.20
C GLU A 358 -18.67 10.29 -35.02
N VAL A 359 -17.51 10.43 -34.36
CA VAL A 359 -16.21 10.54 -35.04
C VAL A 359 -15.89 9.26 -35.81
N TYR A 360 -16.11 8.07 -35.22
CA TYR A 360 -15.89 6.80 -35.90
C TYR A 360 -16.86 6.59 -37.07
N THR A 361 -18.12 6.97 -36.90
CA THR A 361 -19.12 6.91 -37.98
C THR A 361 -18.73 7.84 -39.12
N ARG A 362 -18.37 9.09 -38.83
CA ARG A 362 -17.91 10.05 -39.86
C ARG A 362 -16.60 9.63 -40.52
N LEU A 363 -15.68 9.01 -39.78
CA LEU A 363 -14.43 8.48 -40.34
C LEU A 363 -14.73 7.27 -41.25
N GLY A 364 -15.65 6.40 -40.85
CA GLY A 364 -16.13 5.29 -41.67
C GLY A 364 -16.81 5.79 -42.94
N GLU A 365 -17.69 6.78 -42.83
CA GLU A 365 -18.33 7.46 -43.94
C GLU A 365 -17.28 8.09 -44.87
N MET A 366 -16.30 8.83 -44.34
CA MET A 366 -15.25 9.47 -45.14
C MET A 366 -14.31 8.46 -45.81
N THR A 367 -13.99 7.36 -45.14
CA THR A 367 -13.21 6.27 -45.72
C THR A 367 -14.00 5.57 -46.82
N ASN A 368 -15.31 5.44 -46.65
CA ASN A 368 -16.20 4.86 -47.64
C ASN A 368 -16.40 5.79 -48.84
N THR A 369 -16.56 7.11 -48.62
CA THR A 369 -16.62 8.09 -49.71
C THR A 369 -15.30 8.16 -50.45
N MET A 370 -14.16 8.11 -49.75
CA MET A 370 -12.84 8.05 -50.37
C MET A 370 -12.68 6.77 -51.20
N ARG A 371 -13.08 5.61 -50.68
CA ARG A 371 -13.04 4.33 -51.43
C ARG A 371 -13.98 4.35 -52.63
N ASN A 372 -15.17 4.93 -52.51
CA ASN A 372 -16.10 5.08 -53.63
C ASN A 372 -15.55 6.03 -54.69
N LEU A 373 -14.92 7.14 -54.29
CA LEU A 373 -14.24 8.05 -55.21
C LEU A 373 -13.03 7.36 -55.87
N GLN A 374 -12.27 6.55 -55.14
CA GLN A 374 -11.18 5.75 -55.70
C GLN A 374 -11.69 4.75 -56.73
N ASN A 375 -12.78 4.04 -56.47
CA ASN A 375 -13.41 3.10 -57.41
C ASN A 375 -13.98 3.80 -58.64
N VAL A 376 -14.60 4.98 -58.46
CA VAL A 376 -15.16 5.77 -59.57
C VAL A 376 -14.05 6.40 -60.43
N LEU A 377 -12.91 6.74 -59.83
CA LEU A 377 -11.75 7.35 -60.50
C LEU A 377 -10.68 6.32 -60.92
N ASP A 378 -10.91 5.02 -60.66
CA ASP A 378 -10.00 3.89 -60.94
C ASP A 378 -8.58 4.06 -60.35
N LEU A 379 -8.50 4.63 -59.14
CA LEU A 379 -7.25 4.82 -58.40
C LEU A 379 -7.00 3.58 -57.53
N GLY A 380 -6.19 2.64 -58.02
CA GLY A 380 -5.83 1.41 -57.31
C GLY A 380 -5.23 1.61 -55.90
N ASP A 381 -5.25 0.54 -55.09
CA ASP A 381 -4.99 0.51 -53.65
C ASP A 381 -3.82 1.40 -53.18
N PHE A 382 -4.14 2.34 -52.28
CA PHE A 382 -3.24 3.33 -51.71
C PHE A 382 -2.36 2.74 -50.59
N GLU A 383 -1.52 1.74 -50.88
CA GLU A 383 -0.53 1.31 -49.87
C GLU A 383 0.75 2.16 -49.88
N LYS A 384 1.01 2.98 -50.91
CA LYS A 384 2.16 3.91 -50.93
C LYS A 384 1.87 5.18 -51.74
N PHE A 385 1.34 6.21 -51.09
CA PHE A 385 1.36 7.58 -51.65
C PHE A 385 1.68 8.61 -50.56
N THR A 386 2.90 8.56 -50.04
CA THR A 386 3.56 9.70 -49.37
C THR A 386 4.58 10.41 -50.26
N SER A 387 4.64 10.10 -51.55
CA SER A 387 5.52 10.81 -52.48
C SER A 387 4.79 11.21 -53.76
N VAL A 388 4.62 12.52 -53.92
CA VAL A 388 4.63 13.24 -55.21
C VAL A 388 3.51 12.85 -56.18
N VAL A 389 2.40 13.60 -56.16
CA VAL A 389 1.62 13.80 -57.39
C VAL A 389 2.01 15.16 -57.97
N HIS A 390 3.02 15.07 -58.83
CA HIS A 390 3.34 16.06 -59.84
C HIS A 390 2.14 16.17 -60.79
N VAL A 391 1.60 17.37 -60.94
CA VAL A 391 0.66 17.68 -62.02
C VAL A 391 1.37 17.52 -63.36
N SER A 392 0.88 16.65 -64.24
CA SER A 392 1.02 16.87 -65.67
C SER A 392 -0.03 16.16 -66.52
N ARG A 393 -0.83 17.02 -67.16
CA ARG A 393 -1.22 17.01 -68.57
C ARG A 393 -2.10 15.87 -69.08
N LYS A 394 -3.30 16.30 -69.51
CA LYS A 394 -4.06 15.82 -70.67
C LYS A 394 -4.25 14.30 -70.74
N ALA A 395 -5.34 13.85 -70.15
CA ALA A 395 -6.13 12.79 -70.76
C ALA A 395 -7.59 13.26 -70.76
N SER A 396 -8.11 13.52 -71.95
CA SER A 396 -9.55 13.57 -72.21
C SER A 396 -10.13 12.22 -71.78
N LEU A 397 -10.73 12.16 -70.60
CA LEU A 397 -11.61 11.06 -70.23
C LEU A 397 -13.05 11.57 -70.34
N THR A 398 -13.59 11.39 -71.54
CA THR A 398 -15.02 11.33 -71.80
C THR A 398 -15.59 10.20 -70.95
N PHE A 399 -16.03 10.51 -69.73
CA PHE A 399 -16.86 9.58 -68.95
C PHE A 399 -18.30 9.60 -69.53
N PRO A 400 -18.97 8.46 -69.71
CA PRO A 400 -20.28 8.39 -70.37
C PRO A 400 -21.47 8.88 -69.53
N TRP A 401 -21.24 9.31 -68.29
CA TRP A 401 -22.31 9.62 -67.34
C TRP A 401 -22.25 11.08 -66.95
N ASP A 402 -22.95 11.90 -67.73
CA ASP A 402 -23.16 13.33 -67.46
C ASP A 402 -23.73 13.49 -66.03
N VAL A 403 -23.12 14.34 -65.19
CA VAL A 403 -23.51 14.57 -63.79
C VAL A 403 -25.00 14.92 -63.64
N ARG A 404 -25.59 15.46 -64.71
CA ARG A 404 -27.04 15.69 -64.84
C ARG A 404 -27.87 14.40 -64.78
N HIS A 405 -27.42 13.31 -65.39
CA HIS A 405 -28.07 12.01 -65.29
C HIS A 405 -28.01 11.42 -63.88
N ILE A 406 -26.93 11.66 -63.13
CA ILE A 406 -26.80 11.24 -61.74
C ILE A 406 -27.79 12.04 -60.87
N ILE A 407 -27.89 13.35 -61.07
CA ILE A 407 -28.85 14.20 -60.35
C ILE A 407 -30.30 13.79 -60.66
N ILE A 408 -30.61 13.43 -61.92
CA ILE A 408 -31.92 12.92 -62.31
C ILE A 408 -32.21 11.56 -61.65
N LYS A 409 -31.22 10.63 -61.63
CA LYS A 409 -31.34 9.32 -60.96
C LYS A 409 -31.53 9.45 -59.44
N VAL A 410 -30.84 10.40 -58.80
CA VAL A 410 -30.99 10.68 -57.36
C VAL A 410 -32.37 11.29 -57.08
N LYS A 411 -32.84 12.23 -57.91
CA LYS A 411 -34.23 12.74 -57.78
C LYS A 411 -35.29 11.65 -58.00
N GLN A 412 -35.08 10.73 -58.93
CA GLN A 412 -35.98 9.59 -59.13
C GLN A 412 -35.98 8.65 -57.92
N HIS A 413 -34.86 8.56 -57.20
CA HIS A 413 -34.75 7.79 -55.97
C HIS A 413 -35.54 8.44 -54.83
N ASP A 414 -35.58 9.77 -54.75
CA ASP A 414 -36.38 10.52 -53.76
C ASP A 414 -37.89 10.31 -53.95
N GLU A 415 -38.37 10.08 -55.17
CA GLU A 415 -39.78 9.76 -55.46
C GLU A 415 -40.08 8.25 -55.34
N PHE A 416 -39.14 7.39 -55.72
CA PHE A 416 -39.33 5.94 -55.70
C PHE A 416 -39.32 5.37 -54.28
N PHE A 417 -38.43 5.85 -53.41
CA PHE A 417 -38.27 5.28 -52.06
C PHE A 417 -39.53 5.39 -51.19
N PRO A 418 -40.25 6.53 -51.15
CA PRO A 418 -41.50 6.63 -50.41
C PRO A 418 -42.59 5.68 -50.94
N ALA A 419 -42.71 5.55 -52.27
CA ALA A 419 -43.67 4.64 -52.88
C ALA A 419 -43.33 3.17 -52.61
N PHE A 420 -42.05 2.81 -52.74
CA PHE A 420 -41.54 1.47 -52.44
C PHE A 420 -41.68 1.13 -50.95
N HIS A 421 -41.34 2.06 -50.06
CA HIS A 421 -41.46 1.87 -48.62
C HIS A 421 -42.92 1.66 -48.18
N ASN A 422 -43.87 2.41 -48.76
CA ASN A 422 -45.29 2.21 -48.51
C ASN A 422 -45.76 0.83 -48.98
N LEU A 423 -45.41 0.42 -50.20
CA LEU A 423 -45.74 -0.90 -50.74
C LEU A 423 -45.19 -2.03 -49.86
N VAL A 424 -43.91 -1.93 -49.49
CA VAL A 424 -43.25 -2.89 -48.60
C VAL A 424 -43.93 -2.96 -47.24
N THR A 425 -44.29 -1.81 -46.66
CA THR A 425 -44.94 -1.74 -45.35
C THR A 425 -46.35 -2.35 -45.40
N GLU A 426 -47.08 -2.17 -46.50
CA GLU A 426 -48.36 -2.86 -46.72
C GLU A 426 -48.19 -4.37 -46.86
N ILE A 427 -47.19 -4.83 -47.60
CA ILE A 427 -46.89 -6.27 -47.74
C ILE A 427 -46.52 -6.89 -46.39
N LEU A 428 -45.69 -6.20 -45.59
CA LEU A 428 -45.34 -6.62 -44.23
C LEU A 428 -46.58 -6.74 -43.33
N LYS A 429 -47.49 -5.76 -43.39
CA LYS A 429 -48.76 -5.79 -42.64
C LYS A 429 -49.68 -6.91 -43.09
N LEU A 430 -49.81 -7.14 -44.41
CA LEU A 430 -50.67 -8.18 -44.99
C LEU A 430 -50.16 -9.59 -44.65
N LEU A 431 -48.85 -9.79 -44.60
CA LEU A 431 -48.24 -11.07 -44.26
C LEU A 431 -48.03 -11.26 -42.74
N GLY A 432 -48.21 -10.21 -41.93
CA GLY A 432 -48.03 -10.24 -40.48
C GLY A 432 -46.56 -10.33 -40.05
N VAL A 433 -45.65 -9.79 -40.85
CA VAL A 433 -44.20 -9.95 -40.71
C VAL A 433 -43.55 -8.61 -40.39
N SER A 434 -42.53 -8.60 -39.52
CA SER A 434 -41.89 -7.37 -39.02
C SER A 434 -40.62 -6.93 -39.75
N HIS A 435 -39.99 -7.82 -40.53
CA HIS A 435 -38.75 -7.51 -41.26
C HIS A 435 -38.85 -7.82 -42.77
N LEU A 436 -38.18 -7.00 -43.60
CA LEU A 436 -38.19 -7.11 -45.06
C LEU A 436 -37.74 -8.49 -45.55
N ASP A 437 -36.70 -9.04 -44.93
CA ASP A 437 -36.08 -10.31 -45.32
C ASP A 437 -37.01 -11.52 -45.13
N ASP A 438 -38.02 -11.36 -44.27
CA ASP A 438 -38.99 -12.39 -43.92
C ASP A 438 -40.21 -12.40 -44.88
N ILE A 439 -40.34 -11.39 -45.77
CA ILE A 439 -41.42 -11.30 -46.76
C ILE A 439 -41.38 -12.48 -47.75
N LEU A 440 -40.20 -12.79 -48.29
CA LEU A 440 -40.03 -13.86 -49.28
C LEU A 440 -40.31 -15.26 -48.69
N PRO A 441 -39.76 -15.62 -47.50
CA PRO A 441 -40.12 -16.86 -46.80
C PRO A 441 -41.62 -16.98 -46.48
N ALA A 442 -42.25 -15.89 -46.03
CA ALA A 442 -43.68 -15.88 -45.72
C ALA A 442 -44.56 -16.09 -46.96
N LEU A 443 -44.22 -15.46 -48.09
CA LEU A 443 -44.91 -15.68 -49.36
C LEU A 443 -44.72 -17.10 -49.90
N GLN A 444 -43.53 -17.68 -49.75
CA GLN A 444 -43.27 -19.07 -50.13
C GLN A 444 -44.09 -20.06 -49.29
N SER A 445 -44.21 -19.80 -47.98
CA SER A 445 -45.03 -20.61 -47.06
C SER A 445 -46.53 -20.48 -47.40
N LEU A 446 -47.01 -19.26 -47.70
CA LEU A 446 -48.39 -19.01 -48.10
C LEU A 446 -48.72 -19.69 -49.44
N LYS A 447 -47.79 -19.65 -50.41
CA LYS A 447 -47.92 -20.33 -51.70
C LYS A 447 -47.98 -21.85 -51.57
N GLN A 448 -47.20 -22.44 -50.66
CA GLN A 448 -47.25 -23.88 -50.37
C GLN A 448 -48.54 -24.30 -49.66
N THR A 449 -49.17 -23.39 -48.92
CA THR A 449 -50.47 -23.65 -48.25
C THR A 449 -51.66 -23.48 -49.20
N ALA A 450 -51.47 -22.80 -50.33
CA ALA A 450 -52.50 -22.51 -51.33
C ALA A 450 -52.47 -23.45 -52.55
N GLN A 451 -51.49 -24.37 -52.63
CA GLN A 451 -51.49 -25.54 -53.53
C GLN A 451 -51.94 -26.78 -52.77
#